data_AF-A0A959YTQ0-F1
#
_entry.id   AF-A0A959YTQ0-F1
#
_cell.length_a   1.000
_cell.length_b   1.000
_cell.length_c   1.000
_cell.angle_alpha   90.00
_cell.angle_beta   90.00
_cell.angle_gamma   90.00
#
_symmetry.space_group_name_H-M   'P 1'
#
loop_
_entity.id
_entity.type
_entity.pdbx_description
1 polymer ?
#
loop_
_entity_poly.entity_id
_entity_poly.type
_entity_poly.pdbx_seq_one_letter_code
_entity_poly.pdbx_strand_id
1 'polypeptide(L)'
;MDQQESVILTRDGNNNFLIPEKMTKEINPSLKKQTNTRQLVSDYCKKHLNEEYRKLCLILLNDICDSDEDFFKRGKENIWAASIIWAIGSVNFLSDKTFEPYATLSEICNYFDTKTSTVGQKAGKLRDMFDMNYFNDRYQREESGIADIFGKLLMTDEGFIIPANWQESNDPEDGEIIDDEEGEELPGYYTIILTATNAYKRAEIFQLEYVFKSLLEKDEKFQHSEFLPDRKIHINFYGRPGKIRKFEYHHLPGKFTILDVIDQSET
;
A
#
# COMPACT_ATOMS: atom_id res chain seq x y z
N MET A 1 15.68 44.42 -20.47
CA MET A 1 15.44 44.29 -19.02
C MET A 1 13.94 44.21 -18.88
N ASP A 2 13.39 43.02 -19.18
CA ASP A 2 11.95 42.79 -19.17
C ASP A 2 11.46 42.67 -17.74
N GLN A 3 10.56 43.57 -17.35
CA GLN A 3 9.83 43.49 -16.10
C GLN A 3 8.72 42.44 -16.27
N GLN A 4 8.89 41.27 -15.67
CA GLN A 4 7.78 40.36 -15.40
C GLN A 4 6.85 41.04 -14.38
N GLU A 5 5.70 41.54 -14.86
CA GLU A 5 4.60 41.94 -13.98
C GLU A 5 4.07 40.70 -13.25
N SER A 6 4.36 40.61 -11.95
CA SER A 6 3.77 39.63 -11.06
C SER A 6 2.27 39.93 -10.90
N VAL A 7 1.41 39.08 -11.46
CA VAL A 7 -0.04 39.18 -11.28
C VAL A 7 -0.38 38.69 -9.86
N ILE A 8 -0.66 39.64 -8.96
CA ILE A 8 -1.11 39.34 -7.60
C ILE A 8 -2.57 38.89 -7.68
N LEU A 9 -2.82 37.58 -7.59
CA LEU A 9 -4.18 37.04 -7.54
C LEU A 9 -4.77 37.28 -6.14
N THR A 10 -5.79 38.15 -6.06
CA THR A 10 -6.55 38.39 -4.82
C THR A 10 -7.56 37.27 -4.60
N ARG A 11 -7.92 36.97 -3.34
CA ARG A 11 -8.88 35.91 -2.99
C ARG A 11 -10.21 36.49 -2.52
N ASP A 12 -11.32 35.81 -2.82
CA ASP A 12 -12.65 36.15 -2.31
C ASP A 12 -12.88 35.60 -0.88
N GLY A 13 -14.02 35.95 -0.28
CA GLY A 13 -14.41 35.50 1.07
C GLY A 13 -14.59 33.98 1.20
N ASN A 14 -14.53 33.22 0.10
CA ASN A 14 -14.58 31.76 0.04
C ASN A 14 -13.22 31.17 -0.39
N ASN A 15 -12.14 31.97 -0.35
CA ASN A 15 -10.76 31.59 -0.67
C ASN A 15 -10.53 31.22 -2.15
N ASN A 16 -11.43 31.62 -3.07
CA ASN A 16 -11.23 31.47 -4.51
C ASN A 16 -10.47 32.67 -5.09
N PHE A 17 -9.65 32.45 -6.11
CA PHE A 17 -8.97 33.54 -6.81
C PHE A 17 -9.96 34.43 -7.58
N LEU A 18 -9.89 35.74 -7.34
CA LEU A 18 -10.58 36.79 -8.09
C LEU A 18 -9.83 37.02 -9.41
N ILE A 19 -10.48 36.64 -10.52
CA ILE A 19 -9.91 36.74 -11.87
C ILE A 19 -10.25 38.13 -12.46
N PRO A 20 -9.27 38.95 -12.89
CA PRO A 20 -9.53 40.28 -13.44
C PRO A 20 -10.36 40.27 -14.74
N GLU A 21 -11.21 41.28 -14.97
CA GLU A 21 -12.13 41.40 -16.12
C GLU A 21 -11.46 41.39 -17.52
N LYS A 22 -10.14 41.60 -17.62
CA LYS A 22 -9.42 41.41 -18.89
C LYS A 22 -9.16 39.93 -19.22
N MET A 23 -9.00 39.06 -18.20
CA MET A 23 -8.89 37.61 -18.39
C MET A 23 -10.23 36.94 -18.70
N THR A 24 -11.36 37.58 -18.37
CA THR A 24 -12.70 36.98 -18.58
C THR A 24 -13.14 36.96 -20.05
N LYS A 25 -12.50 37.73 -20.95
CA LYS A 25 -12.81 37.73 -22.41
C LYS A 25 -12.10 36.66 -23.23
N GLU A 26 -11.06 36.03 -22.69
CA GLU A 26 -10.41 34.83 -23.25
C GLU A 26 -10.35 33.77 -22.16
N ILE A 27 -11.48 33.09 -21.89
CA ILE A 27 -11.45 31.93 -21.00
C ILE A 27 -10.57 30.87 -21.70
N ASN A 28 -9.34 30.71 -21.23
CA ASN A 28 -8.39 29.70 -21.71
C ASN A 28 -9.13 28.36 -21.86
N PRO A 29 -9.17 27.74 -23.06
CA PRO A 29 -9.88 26.49 -23.28
C PRO A 29 -9.51 25.38 -22.29
N SER A 30 -8.28 25.39 -21.75
CA SER A 30 -7.86 24.50 -20.66
C SER A 30 -8.63 24.79 -19.37
N LEU A 31 -8.74 26.06 -18.93
CA LEU A 31 -9.50 26.45 -17.73
C LEU A 31 -10.98 26.08 -17.83
N LYS A 32 -11.58 26.23 -19.02
CA LYS A 32 -12.97 25.80 -19.24
C LYS A 32 -13.12 24.30 -19.06
N LYS A 33 -12.21 23.50 -19.63
CA LYS A 33 -12.21 22.03 -19.47
C LYS A 33 -11.97 21.61 -18.02
N GLN A 34 -11.07 22.28 -17.31
CA GLN A 34 -10.82 22.03 -15.89
C GLN A 34 -12.09 22.28 -15.06
N THR A 35 -12.77 23.41 -15.29
CA THR A 35 -14.02 23.77 -14.62
C THR A 35 -15.14 22.77 -14.91
N ASN A 36 -15.31 22.38 -16.16
CA ASN A 36 -16.29 21.36 -16.57
C ASN A 36 -15.98 20.00 -15.91
N THR A 37 -14.72 19.58 -15.91
CA THR A 37 -14.30 18.32 -15.29
C THR A 37 -14.55 18.34 -13.78
N ARG A 38 -14.23 19.45 -13.10
CA ARG A 38 -14.51 19.67 -11.68
C ARG A 38 -15.99 19.52 -11.36
N GLN A 39 -16.86 20.10 -12.19
CA GLN A 39 -18.31 20.01 -12.02
C GLN A 39 -18.80 18.56 -12.19
N LEU A 40 -18.37 17.89 -13.26
CA LEU A 40 -18.71 16.48 -13.54
C LEU A 40 -18.31 15.54 -12.40
N VAL A 41 -17.10 15.71 -11.86
CA VAL A 41 -16.61 14.97 -10.68
C VAL A 41 -17.49 15.26 -9.47
N SER A 42 -17.75 16.53 -9.19
CA SER A 42 -18.53 16.95 -8.04
C SER A 42 -19.95 16.39 -8.06
N ASP A 43 -20.59 16.39 -9.23
CA ASP A 43 -21.96 15.91 -9.40
C ASP A 43 -22.04 14.39 -9.22
N TYR A 44 -21.08 13.64 -9.76
CA TYR A 44 -21.04 12.20 -9.57
C TYR A 44 -20.81 11.85 -8.09
N CYS A 45 -19.82 12.45 -7.44
CA CYS A 45 -19.54 12.15 -6.04
C CYS A 45 -20.72 12.48 -5.12
N LYS A 46 -21.40 13.62 -5.33
CA LYS A 46 -22.59 13.99 -4.55
C LYS A 46 -23.77 13.05 -4.76
N LYS A 47 -23.92 12.50 -5.98
CA LYS A 47 -25.07 11.67 -6.35
C LYS A 47 -24.87 10.19 -6.04
N HIS A 48 -23.63 9.69 -6.17
CA HIS A 48 -23.33 8.26 -6.18
C HIS A 48 -22.30 7.83 -5.14
N LEU A 49 -21.53 8.75 -4.56
CA LEU A 49 -20.52 8.45 -3.55
C LEU A 49 -20.82 9.28 -2.28
N ASN A 50 -19.82 9.99 -1.77
CA ASN A 50 -19.95 10.85 -0.60
C ASN A 50 -19.05 12.09 -0.73
N GLU A 51 -19.08 12.91 0.32
CA GLU A 51 -18.31 14.15 0.41
C GLU A 51 -16.80 13.92 0.46
N GLU A 52 -16.36 12.83 1.09
CA GLU A 52 -14.95 12.48 1.24
C GLU A 52 -14.33 12.16 -0.14
N TYR A 53 -14.97 11.30 -0.92
CA TYR A 53 -14.56 11.04 -2.31
C TYR A 53 -14.55 12.31 -3.16
N ARG A 54 -15.53 13.20 -2.95
CA ARG A 54 -15.54 14.49 -3.64
C ARG A 54 -14.26 15.28 -3.33
N LYS A 55 -13.91 15.44 -2.05
CA LYS A 55 -12.72 16.17 -1.62
C LYS A 55 -11.45 15.56 -2.22
N LEU A 56 -11.26 14.25 -2.09
CA LEU A 56 -10.08 13.55 -2.62
C LEU A 56 -9.94 13.70 -4.15
N CYS A 57 -11.05 13.58 -4.89
CA CYS A 57 -11.03 13.79 -6.33
C CYS A 57 -10.69 15.24 -6.71
N LEU A 58 -11.13 16.23 -5.91
CA LEU A 58 -10.79 17.63 -6.14
C LEU A 58 -9.34 17.96 -5.79
N ILE A 59 -8.76 17.31 -4.77
CA ILE A 59 -7.33 17.39 -4.45
C ILE A 59 -6.53 16.89 -5.65
N LEU A 60 -6.81 15.68 -6.14
CA LEU A 60 -6.14 15.14 -7.33
C LEU A 60 -6.31 16.05 -8.56
N LEU A 61 -7.50 16.59 -8.79
CA LEU A 61 -7.72 17.51 -9.91
C LEU A 61 -6.85 18.76 -9.79
N ASN A 62 -6.72 19.33 -8.60
CA ASN A 62 -5.84 20.48 -8.37
C ASN A 62 -4.37 20.12 -8.62
N ASP A 63 -3.92 18.97 -8.12
CA ASP A 63 -2.54 18.51 -8.33
C ASP A 63 -2.20 18.31 -9.80
N ILE A 64 -3.16 17.79 -10.57
CA ILE A 64 -3.05 17.69 -12.02
C ILE A 64 -2.87 19.08 -12.63
N CYS A 65 -3.73 20.04 -12.29
CA CYS A 65 -3.65 21.40 -12.80
C CYS A 65 -2.33 22.10 -12.43
N ASP A 66 -1.83 21.86 -11.21
CA ASP A 66 -0.58 22.45 -10.72
C ASP A 66 0.66 21.80 -11.36
N SER A 67 0.56 20.52 -11.75
CA SER A 67 1.66 19.78 -12.40
C SER A 67 1.86 20.16 -13.87
N ASP A 68 0.77 20.41 -14.62
CA ASP A 68 0.80 20.73 -16.04
C ASP A 68 -0.52 21.40 -16.47
N GLU A 69 -0.47 22.71 -16.80
CA GLU A 69 -1.63 23.46 -17.30
C GLU A 69 -2.20 22.89 -18.62
N ASP A 70 -1.39 22.14 -19.35
CA ASP A 70 -1.73 21.54 -20.64
C ASP A 70 -2.33 20.14 -20.54
N PHE A 71 -2.40 19.57 -19.33
CA PHE A 71 -2.87 18.20 -19.12
C PHE A 71 -4.25 17.94 -19.72
N PHE A 72 -5.16 18.93 -19.63
CA PHE A 72 -6.53 18.85 -20.15
C PHE A 72 -6.67 19.24 -21.63
N LYS A 73 -5.59 19.62 -22.33
CA LYS A 73 -5.66 19.98 -23.77
C LYS A 73 -6.25 18.83 -24.60
N ARG A 74 -5.88 17.59 -24.27
CA ARG A 74 -6.33 16.37 -24.98
C ARG A 74 -7.30 15.54 -24.12
N GLY A 75 -8.23 14.87 -24.79
CA GLY A 75 -9.26 14.06 -24.13
C GLY A 75 -10.55 14.84 -23.84
N LYS A 76 -11.64 14.08 -23.68
CA LYS A 76 -12.97 14.58 -23.32
C LYS A 76 -13.08 14.72 -21.80
N GLU A 77 -13.79 15.73 -21.34
CA GLU A 77 -14.02 16.04 -19.92
C GLU A 77 -14.66 14.85 -19.19
N ASN A 78 -15.62 14.16 -19.82
CA ASN A 78 -16.22 12.93 -19.27
C ASN A 78 -15.21 11.83 -18.99
N ILE A 79 -14.22 11.65 -19.88
CA ILE A 79 -13.16 10.64 -19.71
C ILE A 79 -12.27 11.05 -18.54
N TRP A 80 -11.93 12.33 -18.43
CA TRP A 80 -11.12 12.82 -17.32
C TRP A 80 -11.84 12.71 -15.98
N ALA A 81 -13.10 13.10 -15.90
CA ALA A 81 -13.91 12.96 -14.70
C ALA A 81 -13.98 11.50 -14.24
N ALA A 82 -14.33 10.58 -15.14
CA ALA A 82 -14.37 9.14 -14.85
C ALA A 82 -12.99 8.61 -14.41
N SER A 83 -11.90 9.08 -15.03
CA SER A 83 -10.53 8.62 -14.70
C SER A 83 -10.07 9.11 -13.34
N ILE A 84 -10.38 10.35 -12.96
CA ILE A 84 -10.08 10.92 -11.64
C ILE A 84 -10.84 10.17 -10.55
N ILE A 85 -12.15 9.97 -10.74
CA ILE A 85 -12.99 9.21 -9.80
C ILE A 85 -12.47 7.79 -9.66
N TRP A 86 -12.13 7.12 -10.76
CA TRP A 86 -11.64 5.74 -10.71
C TRP A 86 -10.24 5.64 -10.11
N ALA A 87 -9.34 6.60 -10.34
CA ALA A 87 -8.02 6.62 -9.72
C ALA A 87 -8.14 6.64 -8.19
N ILE A 88 -8.88 7.62 -7.64
CA ILE A 88 -9.17 7.73 -6.20
C ILE A 88 -9.96 6.51 -5.70
N GLY A 89 -10.99 6.09 -6.44
CA GLY A 89 -11.81 4.95 -6.10
C GLY A 89 -11.00 3.68 -5.91
N SER A 90 -10.10 3.40 -6.85
CA SER A 90 -9.34 2.16 -6.88
C SER A 90 -8.34 2.01 -5.72
N VAL A 91 -7.72 3.10 -5.28
CA VAL A 91 -6.80 3.08 -4.12
C VAL A 91 -7.55 3.09 -2.78
N ASN A 92 -8.86 3.33 -2.81
CA ASN A 92 -9.76 3.31 -1.66
C ASN A 92 -10.80 2.19 -1.75
N PHE A 93 -10.47 1.07 -2.40
CA PHE A 93 -11.31 -0.13 -2.50
C PHE A 93 -12.76 0.09 -2.95
N LEU A 94 -13.04 1.11 -3.76
CA LEU A 94 -14.40 1.47 -4.20
C LEU A 94 -15.13 0.31 -4.91
N SER A 95 -14.39 -0.59 -5.54
CA SER A 95 -14.94 -1.77 -6.23
C SER A 95 -15.03 -3.03 -5.37
N ASP A 96 -14.75 -2.93 -4.07
CA ASP A 96 -14.94 -4.02 -3.11
C ASP A 96 -16.27 -3.82 -2.38
N LYS A 97 -17.15 -4.83 -2.48
CA LYS A 97 -18.51 -4.79 -1.91
C LYS A 97 -18.53 -4.77 -0.38
N THR A 98 -17.38 -4.99 0.27
CA THR A 98 -17.23 -4.91 1.72
C THR A 98 -17.04 -3.47 2.21
N PHE A 99 -16.76 -2.52 1.31
CA PHE A 99 -16.60 -1.09 1.61
C PHE A 99 -17.76 -0.26 1.05
N GLU A 100 -18.12 0.79 1.77
CA GLU A 100 -19.11 1.79 1.34
C GLU A 100 -18.48 3.19 1.25
N PRO A 101 -18.87 4.02 0.26
CA PRO A 101 -19.72 3.69 -0.88
C PRO A 101 -19.08 2.65 -1.82
N TYR A 102 -19.90 1.85 -2.51
CA TYR A 102 -19.48 0.88 -3.53
C TYR A 102 -19.81 1.36 -4.95
N ALA A 103 -18.84 1.27 -5.88
CA ALA A 103 -19.06 1.45 -7.30
C ALA A 103 -18.02 0.69 -8.15
N THR A 104 -18.47 0.12 -9.26
CA THR A 104 -17.60 -0.52 -10.24
C THR A 104 -17.13 0.47 -11.31
N LEU A 105 -15.98 0.18 -11.94
CA LEU A 105 -15.52 0.93 -13.11
C LEU A 105 -16.58 0.98 -14.22
N SER A 106 -17.34 -0.11 -14.40
CA SER A 106 -18.39 -0.15 -15.42
C SER A 106 -19.52 0.83 -15.11
N GLU A 107 -19.97 0.93 -13.86
CA GLU A 107 -21.03 1.87 -13.47
C GLU A 107 -20.59 3.33 -13.64
N ILE A 108 -19.35 3.65 -13.23
CA ILE A 108 -18.76 4.97 -13.47
C ILE A 108 -18.70 5.26 -14.98
N CYS A 109 -18.20 4.31 -15.79
CA CYS A 109 -18.09 4.49 -17.23
C CYS A 109 -19.44 4.68 -17.91
N ASN A 110 -20.46 3.92 -17.48
CA ASN A 110 -21.83 4.02 -17.97
C ASN A 110 -22.44 5.39 -17.66
N TYR A 111 -22.20 5.94 -16.46
CA TYR A 111 -22.67 7.28 -16.10
C TYR A 111 -22.11 8.36 -17.02
N PHE A 112 -20.82 8.28 -17.36
CA PHE A 112 -20.13 9.29 -18.17
C PHE A 112 -20.21 9.04 -19.69
N ASP A 113 -20.85 7.96 -20.13
CA ASP A 113 -20.83 7.49 -21.52
C ASP A 113 -19.40 7.31 -22.06
N THR A 114 -18.61 6.50 -21.36
CA THR A 114 -17.19 6.26 -21.67
C THR A 114 -16.83 4.78 -21.72
N LYS A 115 -15.66 4.47 -22.27
CA LYS A 115 -15.14 3.10 -22.36
C LYS A 115 -14.25 2.77 -21.17
N THR A 116 -14.51 1.62 -20.54
CA THR A 116 -13.74 1.09 -19.41
C THR A 116 -12.25 0.98 -19.69
N SER A 117 -11.85 0.53 -20.87
CA SER A 117 -10.43 0.42 -21.26
C SER A 117 -9.72 1.78 -21.28
N THR A 118 -10.40 2.82 -21.76
CA THR A 118 -9.84 4.17 -21.85
C THR A 118 -9.71 4.81 -20.47
N VAL A 119 -10.74 4.67 -19.64
CA VAL A 119 -10.76 5.19 -18.27
C VAL A 119 -9.73 4.46 -17.41
N GLY A 120 -9.70 3.12 -17.47
CA GLY A 120 -8.74 2.31 -16.72
C GLY A 120 -7.28 2.65 -17.04
N GLN A 121 -6.93 2.78 -18.34
CA GLN A 121 -5.58 3.18 -18.75
C GLN A 121 -5.19 4.58 -18.26
N LYS A 122 -6.12 5.55 -18.32
CA LYS A 122 -5.86 6.91 -17.86
C LYS A 122 -5.75 6.99 -16.33
N ALA A 123 -6.63 6.31 -15.61
CA ALA A 123 -6.57 6.22 -14.16
C ALA A 123 -5.27 5.55 -13.69
N GLY A 124 -4.82 4.49 -14.38
CA GLY A 124 -3.52 3.88 -14.13
C GLY A 124 -2.38 4.89 -14.21
N LYS A 125 -2.31 5.65 -15.31
CA LYS A 125 -1.31 6.72 -15.47
C LYS A 125 -1.38 7.80 -14.41
N LEU A 126 -2.57 8.16 -13.94
CA LEU A 126 -2.73 9.12 -12.84
C LEU A 126 -2.13 8.55 -11.55
N ARG A 127 -2.39 7.28 -11.23
CA ARG A 127 -1.81 6.64 -10.06
C ARG A 127 -0.29 6.58 -10.14
N ASP A 128 0.26 6.25 -11.30
CA ASP A 128 1.72 6.22 -11.51
C ASP A 128 2.34 7.63 -11.39
N MET A 129 1.67 8.65 -11.94
CA MET A 129 2.17 10.03 -11.96
C MET A 129 2.18 10.70 -10.58
N PHE A 130 1.17 10.41 -9.74
CA PHE A 130 1.02 11.01 -8.41
C PHE A 130 1.41 10.05 -7.28
N ASP A 131 2.09 8.96 -7.63
CA ASP A 131 2.56 7.92 -6.70
C ASP A 131 1.46 7.48 -5.71
N MET A 132 0.28 7.17 -6.26
CA MET A 132 -0.86 6.69 -5.47
C MET A 132 -0.66 5.22 -5.10
N ASN A 133 0.17 5.00 -4.09
CA ASN A 133 0.44 3.70 -3.51
C ASN A 133 -0.07 3.64 -2.05
N TYR A 134 -0.02 2.46 -1.45
CA TYR A 134 -0.55 2.23 -0.10
C TYR A 134 0.21 2.95 1.02
N PHE A 135 1.43 3.41 0.73
CA PHE A 135 2.28 4.14 1.67
C PHE A 135 2.18 5.67 1.50
N ASN A 136 1.44 6.13 0.49
CA ASN A 136 1.11 7.53 0.30
C ASN A 136 -0.35 7.78 0.71
N ASP A 137 -0.54 8.39 1.87
CA ASP A 137 -1.85 8.63 2.49
C ASP A 137 -2.61 9.81 1.86
N ARG A 138 -1.97 10.63 1.03
CA ARG A 138 -2.52 11.87 0.48
C ARG A 138 -3.87 11.71 -0.23
N TYR A 139 -4.06 10.56 -0.88
CA TYR A 139 -5.26 10.23 -1.63
C TYR A 139 -6.11 9.14 -0.96
N GLN A 140 -5.81 8.82 0.30
CA GLN A 140 -6.53 7.81 1.07
C GLN A 140 -7.65 8.45 1.90
N ARG A 141 -8.67 7.64 2.17
CA ARG A 141 -9.78 7.98 3.05
C ARG A 141 -9.39 7.83 4.51
N GLU A 142 -9.71 8.82 5.34
CA GLU A 142 -9.40 8.83 6.78
C GLU A 142 -10.15 7.72 7.52
N GLU A 143 -11.43 7.50 7.19
CA GLU A 143 -12.31 6.56 7.92
C GLU A 143 -12.32 5.13 7.34
N SER A 144 -11.48 4.85 6.35
CA SER A 144 -11.54 3.59 5.62
C SER A 144 -10.94 2.39 6.37
N GLY A 145 -10.23 2.63 7.48
CA GLY A 145 -9.40 1.62 8.14
C GLY A 145 -8.24 1.12 7.26
N ILE A 146 -8.08 1.66 6.04
CA ILE A 146 -6.99 1.32 5.12
C ILE A 146 -5.67 1.79 5.71
N ALA A 147 -5.64 3.03 6.23
CA ALA A 147 -4.50 3.55 6.96
C ALA A 147 -4.20 2.72 8.22
N ASP A 148 -5.20 2.14 8.89
CA ASP A 148 -4.96 1.22 10.01
C ASP A 148 -4.43 -0.16 9.56
N ILE A 149 -4.84 -0.64 8.38
CA ILE A 149 -4.36 -1.90 7.80
C ILE A 149 -2.92 -1.73 7.31
N PHE A 150 -2.62 -0.64 6.60
CA PHE A 150 -1.28 -0.35 6.10
C PHE A 150 -0.37 0.27 7.15
N GLY A 151 -0.90 0.95 8.17
CA GLY A 151 -0.11 1.36 9.35
C GLY A 151 0.36 0.16 10.17
N LYS A 152 -0.31 -1.00 10.01
CA LYS A 152 0.15 -2.30 10.52
C LYS A 152 1.06 -3.03 9.53
N LEU A 153 1.47 -2.42 8.43
CA LEU A 153 2.33 -3.03 7.41
C LEU A 153 3.48 -2.07 7.03
N LEU A 154 4.70 -2.55 6.99
CA LEU A 154 5.87 -1.79 6.57
C LEU A 154 6.48 -2.40 5.32
N MET A 155 6.92 -1.55 4.40
CA MET A 155 7.80 -1.98 3.32
C MET A 155 9.26 -1.81 3.75
N THR A 156 10.04 -2.89 3.76
CA THR A 156 11.48 -2.81 4.03
C THR A 156 12.22 -2.17 2.85
N ASP A 157 13.46 -1.73 3.06
CA ASP A 157 14.30 -1.13 2.00
C ASP A 157 14.56 -2.13 0.85
N GLU A 158 14.47 -3.43 1.11
CA GLU A 158 14.56 -4.51 0.13
C GLU A 158 13.24 -4.79 -0.60
N GLY A 159 12.16 -4.05 -0.28
CA GLY A 159 10.87 -4.10 -0.97
C GLY A 159 9.89 -5.16 -0.43
N PHE A 160 10.09 -5.68 0.78
CA PHE A 160 9.19 -6.67 1.39
C PHE A 160 8.13 -6.01 2.26
N ILE A 161 6.88 -6.50 2.23
CA ILE A 161 5.81 -6.04 3.11
C ILE A 161 5.73 -6.93 4.35
N ILE A 162 6.02 -6.38 5.53
CA ILE A 162 5.99 -7.05 6.84
C ILE A 162 4.98 -6.37 7.78
N PRO A 163 4.52 -7.01 8.86
CA PRO A 163 3.72 -6.32 9.88
C PRO A 163 4.52 -5.23 10.62
N ALA A 164 3.91 -4.08 10.92
CA ALA A 164 4.60 -2.94 11.54
C ALA A 164 5.05 -3.21 12.97
N ASN A 165 4.33 -4.08 13.69
CA ASN A 165 4.72 -4.55 15.02
C ASN A 165 5.98 -5.45 15.00
N TRP A 166 6.54 -5.78 13.83
CA TRP A 166 7.86 -6.39 13.73
C TRP A 166 8.99 -5.36 13.91
N GLN A 167 8.69 -4.06 13.81
CA GLN A 167 9.66 -2.98 13.99
C GLN A 167 9.80 -2.55 15.46
N GLU A 168 8.72 -2.58 16.24
CA GLU A 168 8.75 -2.29 17.70
C GLU A 168 9.56 -3.32 18.50
N SER A 169 9.83 -4.50 17.94
CA SER A 169 10.74 -5.49 18.52
C SER A 169 12.22 -5.26 18.20
N ASN A 170 12.58 -4.15 17.53
CA ASN A 170 13.95 -3.86 17.08
C ASN A 170 14.56 -2.56 17.62
N ASP A 171 13.93 -1.85 18.55
CA ASP A 171 14.65 -0.88 19.38
C ASP A 171 14.99 -1.52 20.73
N PRO A 172 16.28 -1.79 21.03
CA PRO A 172 16.66 -2.29 22.34
C PRO A 172 16.47 -1.15 23.34
N GLU A 173 15.33 -1.11 24.03
CA GLU A 173 15.25 -0.42 25.32
C GLU A 173 16.22 -1.12 26.28
N ASP A 174 17.40 -0.54 26.45
CA ASP A 174 18.27 -0.60 27.64
C ASP A 174 18.25 -1.93 28.44
N GLY A 175 18.32 -3.06 27.74
CA GLY A 175 18.64 -4.36 28.30
C GLY A 175 20.11 -4.63 28.00
N GLU A 176 20.93 -4.77 29.05
CA GLU A 176 22.35 -5.08 28.95
C GLU A 176 22.63 -6.05 27.80
N ILE A 177 23.40 -5.58 26.80
CA ILE A 177 24.08 -6.44 25.87
C ILE A 177 25.03 -7.28 26.73
N ILE A 178 24.59 -8.49 27.08
CA ILE A 178 25.53 -9.55 27.39
C ILE A 178 26.13 -9.90 26.04
N ASP A 179 27.34 -9.38 25.78
CA ASP A 179 28.26 -9.94 24.80
C ASP A 179 28.51 -11.39 25.22
N ASP A 180 27.61 -12.29 24.83
CA ASP A 180 27.92 -13.70 24.76
C ASP A 180 28.95 -13.82 23.62
N GLU A 181 30.21 -14.01 24.01
CA GLU A 181 31.33 -14.29 23.11
C GLU A 181 30.87 -15.21 21.97
N GLU A 182 30.74 -14.66 20.75
CA GLU A 182 30.56 -15.44 19.51
C GLU A 182 31.83 -16.28 19.31
N GLY A 183 31.91 -17.42 20.00
CA GLY A 183 32.59 -18.57 19.44
C GLY A 183 31.90 -18.88 18.12
N GLU A 184 32.67 -19.02 17.04
CA GLU A 184 32.14 -19.35 15.71
C GLU A 184 31.38 -20.69 15.76
N GLU A 185 30.08 -20.64 16.07
CA GLU A 185 29.22 -21.82 16.02
C GLU A 185 29.20 -22.33 14.58
N LEU A 186 29.71 -23.54 14.39
CA LEU A 186 29.72 -24.18 13.07
C LEU A 186 28.29 -24.59 12.72
N PRO A 187 27.85 -24.42 11.46
CA PRO A 187 26.54 -24.86 11.02
C PRO A 187 26.45 -26.40 11.06
N GLY A 188 25.33 -26.89 11.58
CA GLY A 188 25.02 -28.33 11.70
C GLY A 188 23.66 -28.65 11.08
N TYR A 189 23.29 -29.93 11.08
CA TYR A 189 21.95 -30.35 10.63
C TYR A 189 21.00 -30.39 11.83
N TYR A 190 19.87 -29.70 11.72
CA TYR A 190 18.90 -29.58 12.81
C TYR A 190 17.49 -29.89 12.32
N THR A 191 16.70 -30.49 13.20
CA THR A 191 15.24 -30.62 13.06
C THR A 191 14.54 -29.84 14.15
N ILE A 192 13.74 -28.84 13.76
CA ILE A 192 12.83 -28.14 14.67
C ILE A 192 11.50 -28.87 14.67
N ILE A 193 11.03 -29.28 15.83
CA ILE A 193 9.73 -29.93 16.02
C ILE A 193 8.74 -28.88 16.51
N LEU A 194 7.77 -28.53 15.67
CA LEU A 194 6.70 -27.59 15.97
C LEU A 194 5.39 -28.33 16.23
N THR A 195 4.54 -27.74 17.07
CA THR A 195 3.11 -28.09 17.16
C THR A 195 2.24 -26.86 16.95
N ALA A 196 1.00 -27.07 16.49
CA ALA A 196 0.01 -26.02 16.36
C ALA A 196 -1.15 -26.21 17.34
N THR A 197 -1.52 -25.13 18.02
CA THR A 197 -2.66 -25.08 18.94
C THR A 197 -3.99 -25.41 18.25
N ASN A 198 -4.16 -25.03 16.99
CA ASN A 198 -5.35 -25.25 16.16
C ASN A 198 -4.99 -25.82 14.78
N ALA A 199 -6.01 -26.25 14.02
CA ALA A 199 -5.81 -26.67 12.63
C ALA A 199 -5.20 -25.53 11.80
N TYR A 200 -4.25 -25.87 10.92
CA TYR A 200 -3.55 -24.93 10.06
C TYR A 200 -3.76 -25.24 8.58
N LYS A 201 -3.73 -24.20 7.76
CA LYS A 201 -3.77 -24.29 6.30
C LYS A 201 -2.35 -24.35 5.74
N ARG A 202 -2.21 -24.95 4.55
CA ARG A 202 -0.93 -25.06 3.84
C ARG A 202 -0.25 -23.70 3.60
N ALA A 203 -1.04 -22.65 3.35
CA ALA A 203 -0.53 -21.28 3.16
C ALA A 203 0.21 -20.75 4.40
N GLU A 204 -0.27 -21.07 5.60
CA GLU A 204 0.33 -20.62 6.86
C GLU A 204 1.66 -21.33 7.13
N ILE A 205 1.83 -22.54 6.58
CA ILE A 205 3.11 -23.27 6.62
C ILE A 205 4.09 -22.69 5.63
N PHE A 206 3.67 -22.36 4.41
CA PHE A 206 4.56 -21.68 3.45
C PHE A 206 5.08 -20.35 3.98
N GLN A 207 4.25 -19.60 4.72
CA GLN A 207 4.68 -18.40 5.42
C GLN A 207 5.74 -18.72 6.47
N LEU A 208 5.53 -19.76 7.27
CA LEU A 208 6.46 -20.18 8.31
C LEU A 208 7.81 -20.65 7.73
N GLU A 209 7.79 -21.41 6.64
CA GLU A 209 9.01 -21.78 5.90
C GLU A 209 9.73 -20.56 5.33
N TYR A 210 8.98 -19.61 4.77
CA TYR A 210 9.55 -18.41 4.17
C TYR A 210 10.29 -17.56 5.22
N VAL A 211 9.62 -17.33 6.35
CA VAL A 211 10.20 -16.60 7.47
C VAL A 211 11.46 -17.33 7.98
N PHE A 212 11.40 -18.65 8.16
CA PHE A 212 12.59 -19.40 8.57
C PHE A 212 13.74 -19.30 7.55
N LYS A 213 13.44 -19.44 6.26
CA LYS A 213 14.43 -19.29 5.17
C LYS A 213 15.08 -17.91 5.17
N SER A 214 14.36 -16.84 5.52
CA SER A 214 14.94 -15.49 5.60
C SER A 214 15.95 -15.29 6.73
N LEU A 215 15.98 -16.19 7.73
CA LEU A 215 16.96 -16.14 8.83
C LEU A 215 18.31 -16.77 8.44
N LEU A 216 18.31 -17.58 7.38
CA LEU A 216 19.47 -18.36 6.99
C LEU A 216 20.51 -17.51 6.25
N GLU A 217 21.77 -17.72 6.57
CA GLU A 217 22.91 -17.10 5.91
C GLU A 217 23.31 -17.82 4.61
N LYS A 218 24.27 -17.25 3.87
CA LYS A 218 24.69 -17.77 2.55
C LYS A 218 25.24 -19.20 2.60
N ASP A 219 25.83 -19.60 3.72
CA ASP A 219 26.38 -20.93 3.96
C ASP A 219 25.36 -21.91 4.59
N GLU A 220 24.16 -21.45 4.90
CA GLU A 220 23.10 -22.20 5.54
C GLU A 220 22.00 -22.57 4.53
N LYS A 221 21.30 -23.68 4.77
CA LYS A 221 20.35 -24.25 3.80
C LYS A 221 19.14 -24.84 4.48
N PHE A 222 17.97 -24.33 4.11
CA PHE A 222 16.71 -25.02 4.37
C PHE A 222 16.66 -26.31 3.53
N GLN A 223 16.25 -27.43 4.14
CA GLN A 223 16.12 -28.70 3.44
C GLN A 223 14.66 -28.96 3.05
N HIS A 224 13.81 -29.28 4.02
CA HIS A 224 12.38 -29.53 3.80
C HIS A 224 11.60 -29.47 5.10
N SER A 225 10.27 -29.34 4.98
CA SER A 225 9.34 -29.56 6.08
C SER A 225 8.65 -30.91 5.95
N GLU A 226 8.39 -31.60 7.07
CA GLU A 226 7.52 -32.78 7.12
C GLU A 226 6.28 -32.50 7.94
N PHE A 227 5.15 -33.07 7.49
CA PHE A 227 3.86 -32.94 8.14
C PHE A 227 3.53 -34.24 8.85
N LEU A 228 3.39 -34.17 10.17
CA LEU A 228 3.14 -35.33 10.99
C LEU A 228 1.70 -35.30 11.56
N PRO A 229 1.21 -36.46 12.02
CA PRO A 229 -0.02 -36.52 12.82
C PRO A 229 0.03 -35.57 14.02
N ASP A 230 -1.13 -35.33 14.63
CA ASP A 230 -1.25 -34.50 15.85
C ASP A 230 -0.76 -33.06 15.69
N ARG A 231 -0.92 -32.49 14.48
CA ARG A 231 -0.59 -31.08 14.17
C ARG A 231 0.88 -30.76 14.37
N LYS A 232 1.75 -31.76 14.20
CA LYS A 232 3.20 -31.60 14.29
C LYS A 232 3.81 -31.30 12.94
N ILE A 233 4.83 -30.45 12.95
CA ILE A 233 5.60 -30.07 11.76
C ILE A 233 7.07 -30.19 12.11
N HIS A 234 7.83 -30.90 11.28
CA HIS A 234 9.29 -30.92 11.38
C HIS A 234 9.87 -29.97 10.34
N ILE A 235 10.79 -29.12 10.73
CA ILE A 235 11.57 -28.28 9.82
C ILE A 235 13.02 -28.71 9.87
N ASN A 236 13.53 -29.18 8.75
CA ASN A 236 14.90 -29.64 8.61
C ASN A 236 15.74 -28.59 7.91
N PHE A 237 16.88 -28.24 8.49
CA PHE A 237 17.80 -27.28 7.91
C PHE A 237 19.24 -27.56 8.32
N TYR A 238 20.15 -27.06 7.50
CA TYR A 238 21.57 -26.94 7.81
C TYR A 238 21.85 -25.49 8.19
N GLY A 239 22.35 -25.22 9.39
CA GLY A 239 22.64 -23.87 9.84
C GLY A 239 23.03 -23.80 11.31
N ARG A 240 23.16 -22.60 11.84
CA ARG A 240 23.56 -22.40 13.24
C ARG A 240 22.36 -22.48 14.19
N PRO A 241 22.51 -23.05 15.40
CA PRO A 241 21.41 -23.17 16.35
C PRO A 241 20.88 -21.80 16.82
N GLY A 242 21.68 -20.74 16.78
CA GLY A 242 21.23 -19.37 17.00
C GLY A 242 20.05 -18.92 16.11
N LYS A 243 19.90 -19.50 14.91
CA LYS A 243 18.74 -19.22 14.02
C LYS A 243 17.43 -19.72 14.61
N ILE A 244 17.46 -20.80 15.38
CA ILE A 244 16.29 -21.40 16.01
C ILE A 244 15.77 -20.50 17.12
N ARG A 245 16.67 -19.93 17.94
CA ARG A 245 16.30 -18.97 18.99
C ARG A 245 15.69 -17.70 18.39
N LYS A 246 16.31 -17.15 17.34
CA LYS A 246 15.75 -16.01 16.60
C LYS A 246 14.37 -16.34 16.03
N PHE A 247 14.22 -17.54 15.48
CA PHE A 247 12.96 -18.02 14.94
C PHE A 247 11.87 -18.14 16.00
N GLU A 248 12.17 -18.74 17.15
CA GLU A 248 11.24 -18.93 18.26
C GLU A 248 10.75 -17.60 18.84
N TYR A 249 11.69 -16.69 19.11
CA TYR A 249 11.43 -15.50 19.91
C TYR A 249 10.84 -14.34 19.10
N HIS A 250 11.22 -14.20 17.83
CA HIS A 250 10.88 -13.00 17.03
C HIS A 250 9.95 -13.30 15.84
N HIS A 251 9.82 -14.56 15.44
CA HIS A 251 9.29 -14.89 14.11
C HIS A 251 8.26 -16.02 14.09
N LEU A 252 8.11 -16.75 15.19
CA LEU A 252 7.15 -17.84 15.28
C LEU A 252 5.74 -17.28 15.58
N PRO A 253 4.75 -17.49 14.70
CA PRO A 253 3.39 -17.03 14.97
C PRO A 253 2.83 -17.72 16.22
N GLY A 254 2.21 -16.97 17.14
CA GLY A 254 1.81 -17.47 18.47
C GLY A 254 0.84 -18.66 18.53
N LYS A 255 0.35 -19.15 17.39
CA LYS A 255 -0.40 -20.41 17.30
C LYS A 255 0.49 -21.64 17.17
N PHE A 256 1.77 -21.47 16.87
CA PHE A 256 2.79 -22.52 16.79
C PHE A 256 3.73 -22.43 17.98
N THR A 257 4.28 -23.57 18.39
CA THR A 257 5.23 -23.65 19.50
C THR A 257 6.30 -24.68 19.15
N ILE A 258 7.58 -24.38 19.45
CA ILE A 258 8.65 -25.36 19.36
C ILE A 258 8.49 -26.32 20.54
N LEU A 259 8.32 -27.60 20.23
CA LEU A 259 8.30 -28.67 21.21
C LEU A 259 9.70 -29.17 21.53
N ASP A 260 10.56 -29.27 20.51
CA ASP A 260 11.90 -29.82 20.63
C ASP A 260 12.78 -29.43 19.44
N VAL A 261 14.09 -29.57 19.60
CA VAL A 261 15.11 -29.34 18.57
C VAL A 261 16.10 -30.50 18.61
N ILE A 262 16.21 -31.22 17.50
CA ILE A 262 17.14 -32.35 17.38
C ILE A 262 18.35 -31.90 16.58
N ASP A 263 19.54 -31.99 17.17
CA ASP A 263 20.81 -31.90 16.46
C ASP A 263 21.10 -33.25 15.80
N GLN A 264 21.11 -33.28 14.48
CA GLN A 264 21.38 -34.48 13.68
C GLN A 264 22.88 -34.72 13.47
N SER A 265 23.76 -33.84 13.97
CA SER A 265 25.22 -33.93 13.82
C SER A 265 25.84 -35.07 14.64
N GLU A 266 25.08 -35.68 15.56
CA GLU A 266 25.51 -36.81 16.41
C GLU A 266 24.93 -38.19 16.00
N THR A 267 24.31 -38.29 14.81
CA THR A 267 23.74 -39.55 14.26
C THR A 267 24.37 -39.94 12.93
#